data_AF-A0A645HDA5-F1
#
_entry.id   AF-A0A645HDA5-F1
#
_cell.length_a   1.000
_cell.length_b   1.000
_cell.length_c   1.000
_cell.angle_alpha   90.00
_cell.angle_beta   90.00
_cell.angle_gamma   90.00
#
_symmetry.space_group_name_H-M   'P 1'
#
loop_
_entity.id
_entity.type
_entity.pdbx_description
1 polymer ?
#
loop_
_entity_poly.entity_id
_entity_poly.type
_entity_poly.pdbx_seq_one_letter_code
_entity_poly.pdbx_strand_id
1 'polypeptide(L)' 'MISSELPELMAMSDHFIIMAEGRVVGELDKSEATDSKIMEMAVSTFK' A
#
# COMPACT_ATOMS: atom_id res chain seq x y z
N MET A 1 -5.23 -13.85 1.72
CA MET A 1 -6.47 -13.16 2.11
C MET A 1 -6.69 -12.03 1.11
N ILE A 2 -7.93 -11.74 0.73
CA ILE A 2 -8.26 -10.61 -0.16
C ILE A 2 -9.28 -9.76 0.60
N SER A 3 -8.96 -8.48 0.80
CA SER A 3 -9.85 -7.49 1.39
C SER A 3 -9.77 -6.19 0.60
N SER A 4 -10.85 -5.42 0.61
CA SER A 4 -10.92 -4.06 0.06
C SER A 4 -10.69 -2.98 1.11
N GLU A 5 -10.66 -3.35 2.40
CA GLU A 5 -10.47 -2.42 3.51
C GLU A 5 -8.97 -2.35 3.87
N LEU A 6 -8.36 -1.18 3.65
CA LEU A 6 -6.95 -0.95 3.97
C LEU A 6 -6.60 -1.29 5.44
N PRO A 7 -7.41 -0.91 6.45
CA PRO A 7 -7.09 -1.20 7.84
C PRO A 7 -7.03 -2.70 8.15
N GLU A 8 -7.85 -3.52 7.48
CA GLU A 8 -7.85 -4.97 7.65
C GLU A 8 -6.57 -5.59 7.08
N LEU A 9 -6.17 -5.18 5.88
CA LEU A 9 -4.92 -5.61 5.26
C LEU A 9 -3.71 -5.21 6.12
N MET A 10 -3.75 -4.02 6.71
CA MET A 10 -2.69 -3.51 7.58
C MET A 10 -2.58 -4.24 8.91
N ALA A 11 -3.69 -4.70 9.48
CA ALA A 11 -3.69 -5.51 10.68
C ALA A 11 -3.08 -6.91 10.45
N MET A 12 -3.26 -7.46 9.24
CA MET A 12 -2.91 -8.84 8.90
C MET A 12 -1.54 -9.00 8.21
N SER A 13 -0.92 -7.91 7.75
CA SER A 13 0.30 -7.96 6.94
C SER A 13 1.45 -7.21 7.61
N ASP A 14 2.67 -7.69 7.38
CA ASP A 14 3.90 -7.05 7.88
C ASP A 14 4.71 -6.36 6.76
N HIS A 15 4.48 -6.75 5.50
CA HIS A 15 5.08 -6.15 4.31
C HIS A 15 4.02 -5.79 3.28
N PHE A 16 4.16 -4.61 2.67
CA PHE A 16 3.20 -4.04 1.73
C PHE A 16 3.92 -3.69 0.44
N ILE A 17 3.43 -4.24 -0.68
CA ILE A 17 3.89 -3.89 -2.02
C ILE A 17 2.77 -3.13 -2.70
N ILE A 18 3.04 -1.90 -3.11
CA ILE A 18 2.05 -1.01 -3.70
C ILE A 18 2.28 -1.04 -5.20
N MET A 19 1.19 -1.30 -5.94
CA MET A 19 1.21 -1.34 -7.40
C MET A 19 0.26 -0.28 -7.97
N ALA A 20 0.72 0.44 -8.98
CA ALA A 20 -0.11 1.32 -9.80
C ALA A 20 0.30 1.16 -11.27
N GLU A 21 -0.68 1.26 -12.17
CA GLU A 21 -0.46 1.19 -13.63
C GLU A 21 0.33 -0.05 -14.10
N GLY A 22 0.12 -1.19 -13.43
CA GLY A 22 0.80 -2.45 -13.75
C GLY A 22 2.28 -2.49 -13.35
N ARG A 23 2.76 -1.55 -12.52
CA ARG A 23 4.12 -1.51 -11.99
C ARG A 23 4.11 -1.44 -10.47
N VAL A 24 5.17 -1.94 -9.84
CA VAL A 24 5.44 -1.70 -8.42
C VAL A 24 5.94 -0.28 -8.27
N VAL A 25 5.30 0.49 -7.40
CA VAL A 25 5.61 1.91 -7.17
C VAL A 25 6.26 2.14 -5.81
N GLY A 26 6.18 1.17 -4.90
CA GLY A 26 6.83 1.23 -3.62
C GLY A 26 6.64 -0.04 -2.80
N GLU A 27 7.50 -0.19 -1.81
CA GLU A 27 7.44 -1.24 -0.80
C GLU A 27 7.52 -0.56 0.57
N LEU A 28 6.74 -1.07 1.52
CA LEU A 28 6.65 -0.53 2.88
C LEU A 28 6.64 -1.70 3.86
N ASP A 29 7.41 -1.56 4.93
CA ASP A 29 7.29 -2.43 6.10
C ASP A 29 6.19 -1.93 7.03
N LYS A 30 5.72 -2.78 7.93
CA LYS A 30 4.66 -2.44 8.91
C LYS A 30 4.89 -1.15 9.69
N SER A 31 6.15 -0.84 10.02
CA SER A 31 6.51 0.40 10.70
C SER A 31 6.31 1.65 9.84
N GLU A 32 6.29 1.50 8.53
CA GLU A 32 6.19 2.58 7.56
C GLU A 32 4.84 2.63 6.85
N ALA A 33 4.10 1.53 6.87
CA ALA A 33 2.77 1.40 6.32
C ALA A 33 1.77 2.24 7.11
N THR A 34 1.62 3.50 6.69
CA THR A 34 0.53 4.38 7.14
C THR A 34 -0.45 4.57 6.00
N ASP A 35 -1.73 4.77 6.33
CA ASP A 35 -2.79 5.02 5.34
C ASP A 35 -2.39 6.13 4.37
N SER A 36 -1.82 7.23 4.88
CA SER A 36 -1.37 8.36 4.06
C SER A 36 -0.25 7.98 3.09
N LYS A 37 0.78 7.25 3.55
CA LYS A 37 1.90 6.84 2.68
C LYS A 37 1.45 5.87 1.60
N ILE A 38 0.58 4.91 1.95
CA ILE A 38 0.06 3.94 0.98
C ILE A 38 -0.76 4.66 -0.08
N MET A 39 -1.66 5.56 0.32
CA MET A 39 -2.48 6.34 -0.61
C MET A 39 -1.65 7.28 -1.48
N GLU A 40 -0.63 7.93 -0.91
CA GLU A 40 0.30 8.76 -1.67
C GLU A 40 1.02 7.95 -2.75
N MET A 41 1.57 6.78 -2.40
CA MET A 41 2.22 5.89 -3.38
C MET A 41 1.25 5.42 -4.47
N ALA A 42 0.03 5.04 -4.10
CA ALA A 42 -0.99 4.58 -5.04
C ALA A 42 -1.45 5.67 -6.03
N VAL A 43 -1.50 6.94 -5.60
CA VAL A 43 -2.01 8.06 -6.40
C VAL A 43 -0.89 8.85 -7.11
N SER A 44 0.33 8.84 -6.59
CA SER A 44 1.46 9.62 -7.13
C SER A 44 1.87 9.28 -8.57
N THR A 45 1.36 8.17 -9.12
CA THR A 45 1.67 7.74 -10.49
C THR A 45 0.85 8.49 -11.55
N PHE A 46 -0.27 9.14 -11.18
CA PHE A 46 -1.14 9.88 -12.11
C PHE A 46 -0.60 11.26 -12.56
N LYS A 47 0.70 11.38 -12.84
CA LYS A 47 1.33 12.64 -13.22
C LYS A 47 1.28 12.90 -14.73
#